data_AF-A0A5P2DVN8-F1
#
_entry.id   AF-A0A5P2DVN8-F1
#
_cell.length_a   1.000
_cell.length_b   1.000
_cell.length_c   1.000
_cell.angle_alpha   90.00
_cell.angle_beta   90.00
_cell.angle_gamma   90.00
#
_symmetry.space_group_name_H-M   'P 1'
#
loop_
_entity.id
_entity.type
_entity.pdbx_description
1 polymer ?
#
loop_
_entity_poly.entity_id
_entity_poly.type
_entity_poly.pdbx_seq_one_letter_code
_entity_poly.pdbx_strand_id
1 'polypeptide(L)'
;MAGLHPRQLLRPGGPLHPTDTPRSADVAAREPPDPGPDRLTVRIRLRGDTVIWSDLMYAGRDGAAVDEVRFRLDQYLGEIERACAALNDRC
;
A
#
# COMPACT_ATOMS: atom_id res chain seq x y z
N MET A 1 12.52 -12.66 -1.05
CA MET A 1 11.35 -11.77 -0.88
C MET A 1 10.42 -12.41 0.15
N ALA A 2 9.73 -11.70 1.03
CA ALA A 2 8.59 -10.91 0.57
C ALA A 2 7.95 -10.17 1.75
N GLY A 3 7.32 -9.04 1.44
CA GLY A 3 6.15 -8.59 2.19
C GLY A 3 5.01 -9.60 2.05
N LEU A 4 3.80 -9.24 2.47
CA LEU A 4 2.67 -10.15 2.32
C LEU A 4 2.45 -10.50 0.83
N HIS A 5 2.09 -11.75 0.56
CA HIS A 5 1.81 -12.19 -0.81
C HIS A 5 0.69 -11.31 -1.41
N PRO A 6 0.71 -10.95 -2.71
CA PRO A 6 -0.30 -10.05 -3.30
C PRO A 6 -1.75 -10.49 -3.02
N ARG A 7 -2.04 -11.79 -3.04
CA ARG A 7 -3.36 -12.33 -2.66
C ARG A 7 -3.75 -12.09 -1.19
N GLN A 8 -2.79 -12.00 -0.27
CA GLN A 8 -3.04 -11.66 1.14
C GLN A 8 -3.23 -10.15 1.34
N LEU A 9 -2.54 -9.32 0.55
CA LEU A 9 -2.67 -7.86 0.57
C LEU A 9 -4.00 -7.38 -0.02
N LEU A 10 -4.39 -7.93 -1.17
CA LEU A 10 -5.49 -7.44 -2.01
C LEU A 10 -6.82 -8.16 -1.79
N ARG A 11 -6.89 -9.10 -0.83
CA ARG A 11 -8.17 -9.77 -0.50
C ARG A 11 -9.22 -8.75 -0.04
N PRO A 12 -10.52 -9.00 -0.28
CA PRO A 12 -11.59 -8.17 0.28
C PRO A 12 -11.43 -7.96 1.79
N GLY A 13 -11.48 -6.71 2.25
CA GLY A 13 -11.22 -6.36 3.66
C GLY A 13 -9.78 -6.58 4.14
N GLY A 14 -8.84 -6.81 3.22
CA GLY A 14 -7.43 -7.09 3.49
C GLY A 14 -6.62 -5.90 4.02
N PRO A 15 -5.31 -6.06 4.22
CA PRO A 15 -4.43 -5.03 4.79
C PRO A 15 -4.44 -3.69 4.06
N LEU A 16 -4.66 -3.68 2.74
CA LEU A 16 -4.75 -2.45 1.95
C LEU A 16 -6.15 -1.83 1.96
N HIS A 17 -7.18 -2.53 2.47
CA HIS A 17 -8.52 -1.97 2.55
C HIS A 17 -8.57 -0.83 3.57
N PRO A 18 -9.08 0.36 3.20
CA PRO A 18 -9.01 1.52 4.07
C PRO A 18 -10.02 1.40 5.21
N THR A 19 -9.62 1.86 6.40
CA THR A 19 -10.50 1.97 7.58
C THR A 19 -10.19 3.23 8.36
N ASP A 20 -11.15 3.73 9.14
CA ASP A 20 -10.98 4.96 9.94
C ASP A 20 -9.84 4.84 10.97
N THR A 21 -9.66 3.64 11.51
CA THR A 21 -8.50 3.29 12.33
C THR A 21 -7.29 3.05 11.43
N PRO A 22 -6.15 3.74 11.66
CA PRO A 22 -4.95 3.53 10.85
C PRO A 22 -4.41 2.10 10.98
N ARG A 23 -3.93 1.52 9.87
CA ARG A 23 -3.34 0.18 9.82
C ARG A 23 -2.02 0.19 9.05
N SER A 24 -1.08 -0.64 9.46
CA SER A 24 0.18 -0.83 8.74
C SER A 24 0.09 -2.02 7.80
N ALA A 25 0.60 -1.88 6.58
CA ALA A 25 0.68 -2.94 5.59
C ALA A 25 2.10 -3.10 5.07
N ASP A 26 2.60 -4.33 5.08
CA ASP A 26 3.93 -4.69 4.58
C ASP A 26 3.84 -5.04 3.10
N VAL A 27 4.31 -4.13 2.25
CA VAL A 27 4.12 -4.23 0.79
C VAL A 27 5.33 -4.82 0.07
N ALA A 28 6.53 -4.64 0.60
CA ALA A 28 7.76 -5.19 0.02
C ALA A 28 8.85 -5.37 1.08
N ALA A 29 9.82 -6.24 0.80
CA ALA A 29 11.05 -6.38 1.58
C ALA A 29 12.25 -6.48 0.62
N ARG A 30 13.36 -5.78 0.90
CA ARG A 30 14.62 -5.93 0.14
C ARG A 30 15.43 -7.09 0.72
N GLU A 31 16.08 -7.88 -0.13
CA GLU A 31 17.09 -8.83 0.33
C GLU A 31 18.46 -8.15 0.46
N PRO A 32 19.32 -8.60 1.40
CA PRO A 32 20.70 -8.13 1.56
C PRO A 32 21.49 -8.17 0.23
N PRO A 33 22.51 -7.32 0.02
CA PRO A 33 23.38 -6.72 1.06
C PRO A 33 23.24 -5.20 1.21
N ASP A 34 22.18 -4.59 0.68
CA ASP A 34 22.05 -3.14 0.65
C ASP A 34 21.54 -2.58 2.01
N PRO A 35 22.21 -1.60 2.64
CA PRO A 35 21.95 -1.14 4.01
C PRO A 35 20.66 -0.30 4.20
N GLY A 36 19.70 -0.40 3.28
CA GLY A 36 18.39 0.26 3.38
C GLY A 36 17.43 -0.46 4.35
N PRO A 37 16.30 0.17 4.72
CA PRO A 37 15.31 -0.48 5.56
C PRO A 37 14.79 -1.76 4.90
N ASP A 38 14.87 -2.87 5.63
CA ASP A 38 14.57 -4.23 5.15
C ASP A 38 13.14 -4.41 4.63
N ARG A 39 12.21 -3.51 4.99
CA ARG A 39 10.78 -3.63 4.71
C ARG A 39 10.13 -2.30 4.38
N LEU A 40 9.44 -2.23 3.24
CA LEU A 40 8.53 -1.14 2.93
C LEU A 40 7.20 -1.40 3.64
N THR A 41 6.93 -0.59 4.65
CA THR A 41 5.68 -0.60 5.42
C THR A 41 4.96 0.70 5.15
N VAL A 42 3.67 0.63 4.83
CA VAL A 42 2.84 1.83 4.61
C VAL A 42 1.76 1.89 5.67
N ARG A 43 1.41 3.10 6.15
CA ARG A 43 0.30 3.30 7.06
C ARG A 43 -0.90 3.84 6.31
N ILE A 44 -2.03 3.15 6.40
CA ILE A 44 -3.25 3.43 5.64
C ILE A 44 -4.34 3.87 6.61
N ARG A 45 -5.01 4.98 6.28
CA ARG A 45 -6.13 5.51 7.06
C ARG A 45 -7.21 6.07 6.14
N LEU A 46 -8.48 5.84 6.47
CA LEU A 46 -9.62 6.54 5.90
C LEU A 46 -9.95 7.80 6.71
N ARG A 47 -10.19 8.91 6.02
CA ARG A 47 -10.69 10.16 6.63
C ARG A 47 -11.74 10.77 5.71
N GLY A 48 -13.02 10.60 6.07
CA GLY A 48 -14.12 10.91 5.15
C GLY A 48 -13.96 10.10 3.86
N ASP A 49 -14.00 10.76 2.71
CA ASP A 49 -13.83 10.11 1.41
C ASP A 49 -12.37 10.08 0.91
N THR A 50 -11.40 10.31 1.80
CA THR A 50 -9.97 10.33 1.45
C THR A 50 -9.23 9.18 2.12
N VAL A 51 -8.56 8.37 1.32
CA VAL A 51 -7.60 7.37 1.77
C VAL A 51 -6.22 8.00 1.82
N ILE A 52 -5.55 7.88 2.95
CA ILE A 52 -4.24 8.46 3.22
C ILE A 52 -3.24 7.33 3.42
N TRP A 53 -2.16 7.36 2.65
CA TRP A 53 -0.97 6.53 2.86
C TRP A 53 0.13 7.41 3.44
N SER A 54 0.64 7.09 4.62
CA SER A 54 1.75 7.81 5.27
C SER A 54 2.94 6.89 5.53
N ASP A 55 4.04 7.49 6.02
CA ASP A 55 5.31 6.82 6.35
C ASP A 55 6.05 6.27 5.11
N LEU A 56 5.86 6.93 3.96
CA LEU A 56 6.37 6.44 2.66
C LEU A 56 7.86 6.76 2.43
N MET A 57 8.30 7.95 2.84
CA MET A 57 9.69 8.44 2.85
C MET A 57 10.52 8.11 1.58
N TYR A 58 9.91 8.14 0.39
CA TYR A 58 10.61 7.96 -0.89
C TYR A 58 10.78 9.29 -1.64
N ALA A 59 11.78 9.38 -2.52
CA ALA A 59 11.99 10.58 -3.32
C ALA A 59 10.88 10.75 -4.37
N GLY A 60 10.14 11.85 -4.29
CA GLY A 60 9.18 12.27 -5.30
C GLY A 60 9.86 12.69 -6.59
N ARG A 61 9.04 12.96 -7.61
CA ARG A 61 9.52 13.33 -8.96
C ARG A 61 10.42 14.57 -8.96
N ASP A 62 10.19 15.48 -8.02
CA ASP A 62 10.93 16.73 -7.89
C ASP A 62 12.12 16.61 -6.90
N GLY A 63 12.45 15.40 -6.46
CA GLY A 63 13.51 15.12 -5.50
C GLY A 63 13.12 15.38 -4.03
N ALA A 64 11.95 15.97 -3.77
CA ALA A 64 11.41 16.13 -2.43
C ALA A 64 10.91 14.78 -1.87
N ALA A 65 11.14 14.52 -0.58
CA ALA A 65 10.61 13.32 0.07
C ALA A 65 9.07 13.35 0.09
N VAL A 66 8.45 12.26 -0.36
CA VAL A 66 7.02 12.01 -0.23
C VAL A 66 6.81 11.26 1.07
N ASP A 67 6.24 11.94 2.05
CA ASP A 67 5.85 11.38 3.34
C ASP A 67 4.42 10.81 3.31
N GLU A 68 3.53 11.46 2.55
CA GLU A 68 2.11 11.16 2.47
C GLU A 68 1.56 11.23 1.04
N VAL A 69 0.68 10.30 0.68
CA VAL A 69 -0.12 10.34 -0.56
C VAL A 69 -1.60 10.18 -0.23
N ARG A 70 -2.46 10.89 -0.97
CA ARG A 70 -3.91 10.93 -0.76
C ARG A 70 -4.64 10.45 -2.01
N PHE A 71 -5.67 9.65 -1.81
CA PHE A 71 -6.52 9.11 -2.87
C PHE A 71 -7.99 9.36 -2.52
N ARG A 72 -8.82 9.55 -3.55
CA ARG A 72 -10.27 9.47 -3.36
C ARG A 72 -10.67 8.02 -3.09
N LEU A 73 -11.61 7.81 -2.17
CA LEU A 73 -12.05 6.48 -1.74
C LEU A 73 -12.57 5.62 -2.90
N ASP A 74 -13.42 6.19 -3.76
CA ASP A 74 -14.00 5.51 -4.92
C ASP A 74 -12.93 5.00 -5.90
N GLN A 75 -11.98 5.87 -6.25
CA GLN A 75 -10.85 5.51 -7.11
C GLN A 75 -10.00 4.42 -6.46
N TYR A 76 -9.68 4.56 -5.17
CA TYR A 76 -8.81 3.63 -4.45
C TYR A 76 -9.41 2.21 -4.38
N LEU A 77 -10.70 2.10 -4.03
CA LEU A 77 -11.39 0.82 -3.98
C LEU A 77 -11.46 0.17 -5.37
N GLY A 78 -11.76 0.95 -6.41
CA GLY A 78 -11.79 0.45 -7.78
C GLY A 78 -10.43 -0.07 -8.29
N GLU A 79 -9.32 0.48 -7.82
CA GLU A 79 -7.98 -0.05 -8.11
C GLU A 79 -7.69 -1.36 -7.36
N ILE A 80 -8.09 -1.45 -6.09
CA ILE A 80 -7.95 -2.70 -5.32
C ILE A 80 -8.74 -3.83 -5.97
N GLU A 81 -9.99 -3.57 -6.36
CA GLU A 81 -10.84 -4.56 -7.02
C GLU A 81 -10.25 -5.05 -8.35
N ARG A 82 -9.79 -4.11 -9.20
CA ARG A 82 -9.11 -4.46 -10.47
C ARG A 82 -7.85 -5.29 -10.24
N ALA A 83 -7.02 -4.92 -9.27
CA ALA A 83 -5.81 -5.66 -8.94
C ALA A 83 -6.11 -7.07 -8.41
N CYS A 84 -7.14 -7.20 -7.57
CA CYS A 84 -7.59 -8.49 -7.04
C CYS A 84 -8.11 -9.41 -8.16
N ALA A 85 -8.95 -8.88 -9.07
CA ALA A 85 -9.44 -9.63 -10.23
C ALA A 85 -8.30 -10.09 -11.13
N ALA A 86 -7.37 -9.20 -11.47
CA ALA A 86 -6.21 -9.52 -12.31
C ALA A 86 -5.26 -10.56 -11.69
N LEU A 87 -5.26 -10.72 -10.36
CA LEU A 87 -4.53 -11.79 -9.68
C LEU A 87 -5.25 -13.13 -9.76
N ASN A 88 -6.58 -13.12 -9.73
CA ASN A 88 -7.39 -14.34 -9.83
C ASN A 88 -7.34 -14.91 -11.26
N ASP A 89 -7.34 -14.05 -12.29
CA ASP A 89 -7.26 -14.47 -13.70
C ASP A 89 -5.91 -15.09 -14.10
N ARG A 90 -4.87 -14.92 -13.27
CA ARG A 90 -3.52 -15.47 -13.51
C ARG A 90 -3.29 -16.83 -12.86
N CYS A 91 -4.35 -17.46 -12.33
CA CYS A 91 -4.32 -18.78 -11.69
C CYS A 91 -4.89 -19.85 -12.62
#